data_AF-A0A7M3ZUL7-F1
#
_entry.id   AF-A0A7M3ZUL7-F1
#
_cell.length_a   1.000
_cell.length_b   1.000
_cell.length_c   1.000
_cell.angle_alpha   90.00
_cell.angle_beta   90.00
_cell.angle_gamma   90.00
#
_symmetry.space_group_name_H-M   'P 1'
#
loop_
_entity.id
_entity.type
_entity.pdbx_description
1 polymer ?
#
loop_
_entity_poly.entity_id
_entity_poly.type
_entity_poly.pdbx_seq_one_letter_code
_entity_poly.pdbx_strand_id
1 'polypeptide(L)'
;MRVVLAFTNRNLDWPASVMDLGSIVKDEAGFIELLESEHPGKLNEALAETVAGFGTWDEVELNGGLICKGDVLNLGLGQAVDEWQSGRRTPLLGEVGHPRGWRGFLSSKPSKLNLAAGERRIEASLPYGTTMRMHVVGRKAPEDIPWSTVASINLSTPSLNEHLGQALQKP
;
A
#
# COMPACT_ATOMS: atom_id res chain seq x y z
N MET A 1 -9.51 32.56 6.14
CA MET A 1 -9.26 31.12 6.37
C MET A 1 -9.35 30.44 5.02
N ARG A 2 -8.30 29.72 4.60
CA ARG A 2 -8.26 29.01 3.31
C ARG A 2 -8.31 27.52 3.59
N VAL A 3 -9.26 26.82 2.99
CA VAL A 3 -9.42 25.36 3.15
C VAL A 3 -8.95 24.71 1.86
N VAL A 4 -7.96 23.82 1.97
CA VAL A 4 -7.46 23.00 0.85
C VAL A 4 -7.82 21.56 1.14
N LEU A 5 -8.50 20.91 0.19
CA LEU A 5 -8.84 19.50 0.26
C LEU A 5 -7.89 18.76 -0.68
N ALA A 6 -7.03 17.90 -0.12
CA ALA A 6 -6.05 17.10 -0.85
C ALA A 6 -6.42 15.63 -0.76
N PHE A 7 -6.42 14.91 -1.89
CA PHE A 7 -6.84 13.52 -1.95
C PHE A 7 -5.84 12.62 -2.66
N THR A 8 -5.71 11.41 -2.14
CA THR A 8 -4.76 10.38 -2.60
C THR A 8 -5.24 9.60 -3.82
N ASN A 9 -6.55 9.58 -4.09
CA ASN A 9 -7.15 8.85 -5.20
C ASN A 9 -7.74 9.80 -6.28
N ARG A 10 -7.23 9.68 -7.51
CA ARG A 10 -7.66 10.48 -8.67
C ARG A 10 -9.05 10.12 -9.22
N ASN A 11 -9.59 8.95 -8.90
CA ASN A 11 -10.84 8.42 -9.45
C ASN A 11 -12.05 8.60 -8.51
N LEU A 12 -11.94 9.44 -7.48
CA LEU A 12 -13.08 9.73 -6.61
C LEU A 12 -14.10 10.61 -7.37
N ASP A 13 -15.29 10.07 -7.66
CA ASP A 13 -16.40 10.86 -8.21
C ASP A 13 -17.02 11.75 -7.11
N TRP A 14 -17.08 13.06 -7.37
CA TRP A 14 -17.47 14.06 -6.37
C TRP A 14 -18.98 14.31 -6.32
N PRO A 15 -19.57 14.47 -5.13
CA PRO A 15 -20.85 15.16 -5.03
C PRO A 15 -20.67 16.63 -5.39
N ALA A 16 -21.55 17.17 -6.23
CA ALA A 16 -21.45 18.54 -6.77
C ALA A 16 -21.30 19.63 -5.70
N SER A 17 -21.75 19.36 -4.47
CA SER A 17 -21.72 20.29 -3.32
C SER A 17 -20.34 20.53 -2.70
N VAL A 18 -19.30 19.76 -3.04
CA VAL A 18 -17.94 19.98 -2.51
C VAL A 18 -17.35 21.33 -2.98
N MET A 19 -17.79 21.80 -4.15
CA MET A 19 -17.35 23.07 -4.73
C MET A 19 -17.98 24.30 -4.05
N ASP A 20 -19.08 24.12 -3.30
CA ASP A 20 -19.83 25.21 -2.69
C ASP A 20 -19.13 25.82 -1.46
N LEU A 21 -18.09 25.17 -0.93
CA LEU A 21 -17.39 25.57 0.30
C LEU A 21 -16.25 26.59 0.09
N GLY A 22 -16.04 27.10 -1.13
CA GLY A 22 -14.91 28.00 -1.41
C GLY A 22 -13.54 27.34 -1.19
N SER A 23 -13.52 26.01 -1.10
CA SER A 23 -12.33 25.19 -0.87
C SER A 23 -11.59 24.91 -2.17
N ILE A 24 -10.27 24.91 -2.10
CA ILE A 24 -9.43 24.50 -3.23
C ILE A 24 -9.23 23.00 -3.16
N VAL A 25 -9.62 22.30 -4.22
CA VAL A 25 -9.46 20.86 -4.33
C VAL A 25 -8.22 20.55 -5.17
N LYS A 26 -7.33 19.68 -4.66
CA LYS A 26 -6.12 19.23 -5.33
C LYS A 26 -5.96 17.71 -5.19
N ASP A 27 -5.37 17.06 -6.19
CA ASP A 27 -4.81 15.71 -6.02
C ASP A 27 -3.47 15.79 -5.28
N GLU A 28 -2.83 14.65 -4.96
CA GLU A 28 -1.53 14.62 -4.27
C GLU A 28 -0.50 15.54 -4.94
N ALA A 29 -0.33 15.40 -6.26
CA ALA A 29 0.63 16.19 -7.02
C ALA A 29 0.32 17.68 -6.96
N GLY A 30 -0.94 18.07 -7.16
CA GLY A 30 -1.36 19.46 -7.10
C GLY A 30 -1.33 20.06 -5.69
N PHE A 31 -1.37 19.23 -4.64
CA PHE A 31 -1.21 19.68 -3.26
C PHE A 31 0.26 19.91 -2.92
N ILE A 32 1.17 19.02 -3.34
CA ILE A 32 2.62 19.21 -3.19
C ILE A 32 3.07 20.48 -3.92
N GLU A 33 2.64 20.68 -5.17
CA GLU A 33 2.95 21.88 -5.95
C GLU A 33 2.46 23.17 -5.25
N LEU A 34 1.31 23.10 -4.58
CA LEU A 34 0.78 24.22 -3.80
C LEU A 34 1.64 24.53 -2.57
N LEU A 35 2.06 23.50 -1.84
CA LEU A 35 2.96 23.66 -0.67
C LEU A 35 4.33 24.22 -1.10
N GLU A 36 4.85 23.76 -2.23
CA GLU A 36 6.12 24.20 -2.78
C GLU A 36 6.08 25.63 -3.32
N SER A 37 5.00 26.02 -4.01
CA SER A 37 4.88 27.36 -4.61
C SER A 37 4.53 28.45 -3.60
N GLU A 38 3.69 28.15 -2.61
CA GLU A 38 3.18 29.16 -1.69
C GLU A 38 3.99 29.28 -0.40
N HIS A 39 4.87 28.31 -0.11
CA HIS A 39 5.72 28.27 1.09
C HIS A 39 4.97 28.71 2.37
N PRO A 40 3.90 27.99 2.78
CA PRO A 40 2.98 28.44 3.85
C PRO A 40 3.60 28.49 5.25
N GLY A 41 4.92 28.34 5.38
CA GLY A 41 5.67 28.34 6.63
C GLY A 41 6.11 26.94 7.03
N LYS A 42 6.43 26.76 8.32
CA LYS A 42 6.88 25.48 8.86
C LYS A 42 5.71 24.47 8.84
N LEU A 43 5.93 23.32 8.20
CA LEU A 43 4.99 22.20 8.25
C LEU A 43 4.78 21.78 9.70
N ASN A 44 3.52 21.62 10.10
CA ASN A 44 3.19 20.95 11.36
C ASN A 44 3.35 19.43 11.19
N GLU A 45 3.42 18.70 12.30
CA GLU A 45 3.68 17.25 12.29
C GLU A 45 2.62 16.49 11.48
N ALA A 46 1.33 16.83 11.65
CA ALA A 46 0.23 16.20 10.92
C ALA A 46 0.34 16.36 9.39
N LEU A 47 0.75 17.53 8.91
CA LEU A 47 0.91 17.80 7.49
C LEU A 47 2.16 17.10 6.94
N ALA A 48 3.25 17.06 7.71
CA ALA A 48 4.46 16.34 7.33
C ALA A 48 4.20 14.83 7.22
N GLU A 49 3.43 14.26 8.16
CA GLU A 49 2.99 12.86 8.11
C GLU A 49 2.10 12.56 6.90
N THR A 50 1.17 13.48 6.57
CA THR A 50 0.30 13.33 5.41
C THR A 50 1.09 13.30 4.10
N VAL A 51 2.02 14.24 3.93
CA VAL A 51 2.89 14.32 2.73
C VAL A 51 3.83 13.12 2.64
N ALA A 52 4.31 12.59 3.77
CA ALA A 52 5.16 11.40 3.78
C ALA A 52 4.45 10.13 3.28
N GLY A 53 3.11 10.10 3.32
CA GLY A 53 2.29 9.01 2.77
C GLY A 53 1.95 9.16 1.28
N PHE A 54 2.37 10.23 0.61
CA PHE A 54 2.08 10.42 -0.82
C PHE A 54 3.03 9.62 -1.70
N GLY A 55 2.52 9.07 -2.80
CA GLY A 55 3.33 8.30 -3.77
C GLY A 55 3.94 7.00 -3.23
N THR A 56 3.49 6.50 -2.07
CA THR A 56 4.02 5.30 -1.43
C THR A 56 3.27 4.05 -1.92
N TRP A 57 3.48 3.67 -3.18
CA TRP A 57 2.84 2.47 -3.71
C TRP A 57 3.53 1.22 -3.18
N ASP A 58 2.74 0.17 -2.96
CA ASP A 58 3.26 -1.17 -2.74
C ASP A 58 3.80 -1.73 -4.06
N GLU A 59 4.91 -2.46 -3.95
CA GLU A 59 5.57 -3.11 -5.07
C GLU A 59 5.61 -4.62 -4.85
N VAL A 60 5.21 -5.37 -5.88
CA VAL A 60 5.25 -6.83 -5.90
C VAL A 60 6.05 -7.24 -7.13
N GLU A 61 7.24 -7.77 -6.90
CA GLU A 61 8.07 -8.33 -7.96
C GLU A 61 7.67 -9.77 -8.23
N LEU A 62 7.41 -10.08 -9.49
CA LEU A 62 7.08 -11.41 -9.96
C LEU A 62 8.34 -12.11 -10.51
N ASN A 63 8.33 -13.44 -10.45
CA ASN A 63 9.32 -14.28 -11.09
C ASN A 63 9.41 -13.91 -12.59
N GLY A 64 10.60 -13.48 -13.02
CA GLY A 64 10.84 -12.96 -14.36
C GLY A 64 11.06 -11.43 -14.42
N GLY A 65 11.08 -10.75 -13.27
CA GLY A 65 11.45 -9.33 -13.15
C GLY A 65 10.33 -8.35 -13.48
N LEU A 66 9.09 -8.83 -13.59
CA LEU A 66 7.92 -7.97 -13.76
C LEU A 66 7.50 -7.39 -12.40
N ILE A 67 7.20 -6.09 -12.33
CA ILE A 67 6.81 -5.44 -11.07
C ILE A 67 5.38 -4.93 -11.18
N CYS A 68 4.51 -5.39 -10.28
CA CYS A 68 3.19 -4.83 -10.06
C CYS A 68 3.29 -3.71 -9.02
N LYS A 69 2.73 -2.54 -9.33
CA LYS A 69 2.67 -1.41 -8.39
C LYS A 69 1.22 -1.03 -8.09
N GLY A 70 0.91 -0.71 -6.84
CA GLY A 70 -0.44 -0.37 -6.39
C GLY A 70 -0.63 -0.54 -4.90
N ASP A 71 -1.77 -1.06 -4.46
CA ASP A 71 -2.08 -1.26 -3.04
C ASP A 71 -2.34 -2.75 -2.74
N VAL A 72 -1.56 -3.35 -1.83
CA VAL A 72 -1.82 -4.71 -1.35
C VAL A 72 -2.90 -4.65 -0.27
N LEU A 73 -4.04 -5.28 -0.56
CA LEU A 73 -5.21 -5.27 0.30
C LEU A 73 -5.17 -6.39 1.34
N ASN A 74 -4.63 -7.56 0.96
CA ASN A 74 -4.54 -8.71 1.85
C ASN A 74 -3.44 -9.68 1.37
N LEU A 75 -2.62 -10.18 2.29
CA LEU A 75 -1.54 -11.12 1.97
C LEU A 75 -2.03 -12.55 1.73
N GLY A 76 -3.17 -12.95 2.27
CA GLY A 76 -3.78 -14.27 2.09
C GLY A 76 -3.03 -15.39 2.84
N LEU A 77 -2.29 -15.02 3.89
CA LEU A 77 -1.41 -15.91 4.66
C LEU A 77 -1.99 -16.30 6.03
N GLY A 78 -3.23 -15.87 6.29
CA GLY A 78 -3.96 -16.16 7.52
C GLY A 78 -3.95 -14.99 8.52
N GLN A 79 -4.87 -15.06 9.46
CA GLN A 79 -5.21 -13.96 10.37
C GLN A 79 -4.02 -13.43 11.18
N ALA A 80 -3.11 -14.31 11.63
CA ALA A 80 -1.94 -13.88 12.41
C ALA A 80 -0.98 -12.97 11.61
N VAL A 81 -0.88 -13.18 10.29
CA VAL A 81 -0.05 -12.33 9.42
C VAL A 81 -0.78 -11.03 9.11
N ASP A 82 -2.09 -11.07 8.93
CA ASP A 82 -2.91 -9.88 8.68
C ASP A 82 -2.91 -8.93 9.90
N GLU A 83 -3.06 -9.46 11.12
CA GLU A 83 -2.95 -8.69 12.38
C GLU A 83 -1.54 -8.14 12.59
N TRP A 84 -0.52 -8.89 12.16
CA TRP A 84 0.86 -8.40 12.21
C TRP A 84 1.09 -7.25 11.22
N GLN A 85 0.53 -7.37 10.01
CA GLN A 85 0.64 -6.37 8.96
C GLN A 85 -0.10 -5.08 9.35
N SER A 86 -1.29 -5.16 9.95
CA SER A 86 -2.08 -3.97 10.31
C SER A 86 -1.39 -3.11 11.38
N GLY A 87 -0.68 -3.74 12.32
CA GLY A 87 0.01 -3.04 13.41
C GLY A 87 1.38 -2.45 13.04
N ARG A 88 1.83 -2.56 11.79
CA ARG A 88 3.19 -2.13 11.40
C ARG A 88 3.27 -0.61 11.22
N ARG A 89 4.42 -0.04 11.57
CA ARG A 89 4.74 1.39 11.37
C ARG A 89 5.94 1.60 10.45
N THR A 90 6.38 0.53 9.80
CA THR A 90 7.54 0.50 8.92
C THR A 90 7.19 -0.25 7.64
N PRO A 91 7.95 -0.06 6.56
CA PRO A 91 7.80 -0.83 5.33
C PRO A 91 7.87 -2.33 5.62
N LEU A 92 7.06 -3.11 4.92
CA LEU A 92 7.06 -4.56 4.98
C LEU A 92 7.77 -5.11 3.75
N LEU A 93 8.95 -5.67 3.97
CA LEU A 93 9.74 -6.31 2.95
C LEU A 93 9.50 -7.81 3.00
N GLY A 94 9.41 -8.45 1.84
CA GLY A 94 9.26 -9.89 1.75
C GLY A 94 10.05 -10.49 0.61
N GLU A 95 10.65 -11.65 0.87
CA GLU A 95 11.34 -12.45 -0.14
C GLU A 95 10.79 -13.87 -0.17
N VAL A 96 10.59 -14.38 -1.38
CA VAL A 96 10.07 -15.73 -1.60
C VAL A 96 11.16 -16.62 -2.20
N GLY A 97 11.51 -17.66 -1.45
CA GLY A 97 12.38 -18.74 -1.90
C GLY A 97 11.58 -19.88 -2.51
N HIS A 98 11.54 -19.97 -3.83
CA HIS A 98 10.97 -21.12 -4.54
C HIS A 98 12.02 -22.21 -4.79
N PRO A 99 11.66 -23.51 -4.69
CA PRO A 99 12.52 -24.60 -5.14
C PRO A 99 12.77 -24.48 -6.65
N ARG A 100 14.03 -24.34 -7.09
CA ARG A 100 14.40 -24.20 -8.52
C ARG A 100 14.99 -25.50 -9.11
N GLY A 101 14.78 -25.69 -10.41
CA GLY A 101 15.39 -26.75 -11.23
C GLY A 101 14.60 -28.08 -11.31
N TRP A 102 15.14 -29.05 -12.05
CA TRP A 102 14.57 -30.41 -12.22
C TRP A 102 14.33 -31.16 -10.89
N ARG A 103 15.07 -30.81 -9.83
CA ARG A 103 14.85 -31.32 -8.46
C ARG A 103 13.64 -30.70 -7.76
N GLY A 104 13.18 -29.52 -8.18
CA GLY A 104 11.96 -28.88 -7.67
C GLY A 104 10.68 -29.57 -8.14
N PHE A 105 10.68 -30.11 -9.37
CA PHE A 105 9.55 -30.89 -9.91
C PHE A 105 9.28 -32.19 -9.15
N LEU A 106 10.29 -32.73 -8.46
CA LEU A 106 10.22 -33.94 -7.63
C LEU A 106 10.17 -33.62 -6.13
N SER A 107 10.26 -32.35 -5.75
CA SER A 107 10.34 -31.93 -4.36
C SER A 107 8.99 -31.40 -3.89
N SER A 108 8.43 -32.03 -2.86
CA SER A 108 7.28 -31.54 -2.09
C SER A 108 7.60 -30.36 -1.17
N LYS A 109 8.80 -29.74 -1.30
CA LYS A 109 9.21 -28.66 -0.41
C LYS A 109 8.38 -27.40 -0.70
N PRO A 110 7.65 -26.88 0.29
CA PRO A 110 6.88 -25.66 0.10
C PRO A 110 7.82 -24.48 -0.18
N SER A 111 7.30 -23.48 -0.87
CA SER A 111 8.02 -22.22 -1.03
C SER A 111 8.16 -21.55 0.33
N LYS A 112 9.29 -20.90 0.58
CA LYS A 112 9.53 -20.20 1.84
C LYS A 112 9.31 -18.72 1.66
N LEU A 113 8.58 -18.09 2.57
CA LEU A 113 8.40 -16.66 2.63
C LEU A 113 9.12 -16.13 3.87
N ASN A 114 9.98 -15.14 3.66
CA ASN A 114 10.56 -14.35 4.74
C ASN A 114 9.94 -12.96 4.67
N LEU A 115 9.30 -12.53 5.75
CA LEU A 115 8.73 -11.20 5.91
C LEU A 115 9.50 -10.44 6.99
N ALA A 116 9.80 -9.17 6.73
CA ALA A 116 10.49 -8.28 7.66
C ALA A 116 9.82 -6.91 7.70
N ALA A 117 9.50 -6.45 8.91
CA ALA A 117 9.02 -5.09 9.17
C ALA A 117 9.78 -4.52 10.38
N GLY A 118 10.75 -3.63 10.11
CA GLY A 118 11.68 -3.14 11.15
C GLY A 118 12.47 -4.28 11.80
N GLU A 119 12.36 -4.41 13.13
CA GLU A 119 13.02 -5.49 13.88
C GLU A 119 12.24 -6.82 13.88
N ARG A 120 10.98 -6.81 13.46
CA ARG A 120 10.12 -7.99 13.45
C ARG A 120 10.34 -8.80 12.18
N ARG A 121 10.50 -10.10 12.32
CA ARG A 121 10.68 -11.05 11.21
C ARG A 121 9.75 -12.24 11.37
N ILE A 122 9.18 -12.71 10.26
CA ILE A 122 8.38 -13.93 10.18
C ILE A 122 8.95 -14.78 9.05
N GLU A 123 9.29 -16.04 9.34
CA GLU A 123 9.55 -17.06 8.32
C GLU A 123 8.34 -18.00 8.29
N ALA A 124 7.74 -18.15 7.12
CA ALA A 124 6.57 -19.01 6.91
C ALA A 124 6.76 -19.93 5.69
N SER A 125 6.19 -21.12 5.76
CA SER A 125 6.05 -21.97 4.57
C SER A 125 4.77 -21.57 3.85
N LEU A 126 4.88 -21.22 2.57
CA LEU A 126 3.76 -20.84 1.73
C LEU A 126 2.90 -22.08 1.41
N PRO A 127 1.62 -22.09 1.80
CA PRO A 127 0.70 -23.14 1.37
C PRO A 127 0.54 -23.15 -0.15
N TYR A 128 0.16 -24.31 -0.69
CA TYR A 128 -0.14 -24.40 -2.12
C TYR A 128 -1.45 -23.65 -2.43
N GLY A 129 -1.46 -22.86 -3.51
CA GLY A 129 -2.66 -22.16 -3.98
C GLY A 129 -3.01 -20.87 -3.25
N THR A 130 -2.21 -20.42 -2.27
CA THR A 130 -2.42 -19.12 -1.64
C THR A 130 -2.16 -17.98 -2.63
N THR A 131 -2.99 -16.95 -2.53
CA THR A 131 -2.93 -15.75 -3.36
C THR A 131 -2.91 -14.51 -2.48
N MET A 132 -2.29 -13.45 -2.97
CA MET A 132 -2.29 -12.12 -2.38
C MET A 132 -3.25 -11.25 -3.19
N ARG A 133 -4.11 -10.49 -2.51
CA ARG A 133 -5.06 -9.59 -3.17
C ARG A 133 -4.48 -8.19 -3.28
N MET A 134 -4.38 -7.68 -4.50
CA MET A 134 -3.78 -6.38 -4.79
C MET A 134 -4.65 -5.57 -5.73
N HIS A 135 -4.78 -4.26 -5.49
CA HIS A 135 -5.26 -3.33 -6.50
C HIS A 135 -4.07 -2.77 -7.28
N VAL A 136 -3.87 -3.28 -8.49
CA VAL A 136 -2.78 -2.83 -9.37
C VAL A 136 -3.21 -1.58 -10.13
N VAL A 137 -2.32 -0.60 -10.24
CA VAL A 137 -2.65 0.64 -10.94
C VAL A 137 -2.90 0.41 -12.42
N GLY A 138 -3.93 1.09 -12.93
CA GLY A 138 -4.44 0.91 -14.28
C GLY A 138 -5.42 -0.26 -14.42
N ARG A 139 -5.64 -1.06 -13.36
CA ARG A 139 -6.68 -2.10 -13.34
C ARG A 139 -7.98 -1.56 -12.75
N LYS A 140 -9.10 -1.98 -13.35
CA LYS A 140 -10.46 -1.57 -12.94
C LYS A 140 -10.93 -2.24 -11.65
N ALA A 141 -10.41 -3.43 -11.35
CA ALA A 141 -10.76 -4.20 -10.17
C ALA A 141 -9.48 -4.77 -9.54
N PRO A 142 -9.48 -5.06 -8.23
CA PRO A 142 -8.40 -5.81 -7.59
C PRO A 142 -8.24 -7.20 -8.21
N GLU A 143 -7.00 -7.68 -8.22
CA GLU A 143 -6.62 -8.99 -8.75
C GLU A 143 -5.94 -9.84 -7.66
N ASP A 144 -6.07 -11.16 -7.81
CA ASP A 144 -5.44 -12.13 -6.92
C ASP A 144 -4.13 -12.61 -7.56
N ILE A 145 -3.00 -12.25 -6.96
CA ILE A 145 -1.65 -12.59 -7.42
C ILE A 145 -1.22 -13.89 -6.71
N PRO A 146 -0.95 -14.99 -7.44
CA PRO A 146 -0.50 -16.22 -6.81
C PRO A 146 0.87 -16.06 -6.13
N TRP A 147 1.01 -16.52 -4.89
CA TRP A 147 2.31 -16.48 -4.20
C TRP A 147 3.39 -17.29 -4.92
N SER A 148 2.99 -18.30 -5.71
CA SER A 148 3.91 -19.07 -6.56
C SER A 148 4.58 -18.25 -7.66
N THR A 149 4.05 -17.07 -7.99
CA THR A 149 4.62 -16.17 -9.00
C THR A 149 5.41 -15.01 -8.39
N VAL A 150 5.33 -14.79 -7.08
CA VAL A 150 5.96 -13.65 -6.40
C VAL A 150 7.40 -13.98 -6.05
N ALA A 151 8.34 -13.11 -6.41
CA ALA A 151 9.74 -13.20 -6.03
C ALA A 151 10.03 -12.36 -4.77
N SER A 152 9.54 -11.13 -4.74
CA SER A 152 9.71 -10.22 -3.61
C SER A 152 8.52 -9.27 -3.47
N ILE A 153 8.34 -8.71 -2.27
CA ILE A 153 7.39 -7.63 -2.02
C ILE A 153 8.08 -6.51 -1.25
N ASN A 154 7.68 -5.29 -1.56
CA ASN A 154 8.05 -4.09 -0.82
C ASN A 154 6.79 -3.27 -0.60
N LEU A 155 6.15 -3.49 0.56
CA LEU A 155 4.95 -2.78 0.91
C LEU A 155 5.33 -1.53 1.68
N SER A 156 4.85 -0.39 1.20
CA SER A 156 5.17 0.91 1.74
C SER A 156 4.63 1.07 3.16
N THR A 157 5.11 2.06 3.92
CA THR A 157 4.60 2.29 5.27
C THR A 157 3.09 2.56 5.22
N PRO A 158 2.27 1.94 6.07
CA PRO A 158 0.83 2.20 6.06
C PRO A 158 0.60 3.68 6.36
N SER A 159 -0.29 4.33 5.61
CA SER A 159 -0.70 5.67 5.98
C SER A 159 -1.34 5.63 7.38
N LEU A 160 -0.85 6.43 8.31
CA LEU A 160 -1.38 6.54 9.69
C LEU A 160 -2.77 7.21 9.73
N ASN A 161 -3.38 7.42 8.57
CA ASN A 161 -4.62 8.16 8.35
C ASN A 161 -5.89 7.37 8.70
N GLU A 162 -5.81 6.38 9.61
CA GLU A 162 -7.01 5.68 10.14
C GLU A 162 -7.98 6.67 10.82
N HIS A 163 -7.49 7.83 11.28
CA HIS A 163 -8.29 8.85 11.94
C HIS A 163 -8.85 9.95 11.03
N LEU A 164 -8.37 10.11 9.79
CA LEU A 164 -8.90 11.14 8.88
C LEU A 164 -10.24 10.75 8.24
N GLY A 165 -10.63 9.48 8.36
CA GLY A 165 -11.94 8.96 7.92
C GLY A 165 -13.02 8.89 9.01
N GLN A 166 -12.71 9.27 10.26
CA GLN A 166 -13.73 9.25 11.31
C GLN A 166 -14.68 10.44 11.18
N ALA A 167 -15.85 10.12 10.61
CA ALA A 167 -17.13 10.84 10.68
C ALA A 167 -17.03 12.36 10.73
N LEU A 168 -17.23 13.00 9.56
CA LEU A 168 -17.90 14.29 9.52
C LEU A 168 -19.24 14.13 10.25
N GLN A 169 -19.27 14.41 11.56
CA GLN A 169 -20.52 14.61 12.27
C GLN A 169 -21.17 15.82 11.62
N LYS A 170 -22.25 15.54 10.90
CA LYS A 170 -23.11 16.54 10.31
C LYS A 170 -23.62 17.44 11.46
N PRO A 171 -23.49 18.77 11.37
CA PRO A 171 -24.14 19.67 12.33
C PRO A 171 -25.66 19.55 12.27
#